data_AF-G0GAW5-F1
#
_entry.id   AF-G0GAW5-F1
#
_cell.length_a   1.000
_cell.length_b   1.000
_cell.length_c   1.000
_cell.angle_alpha   90.00
_cell.angle_beta   90.00
_cell.angle_gamma   90.00
#
_symmetry.space_group_name_H-M   'P 1'
#
loop_
_entity.id
_entity.type
_entity.pdbx_description
1 polymer ?
#
loop_
_entity_poly.entity_id
_entity_poly.type
_entity_poly.pdbx_seq_one_letter_code
_entity_poly.pdbx_strand_id
1 'polypeptide(L)'
;MQSLHSGTGSYAQEESEPLIVPLAVPFIAGPSAIAMITLLSTRYPAHRLELGLALGGAWLVSVLVLLASEIFQRLLGKNGLEAVERLMGMLLTAMAAQMLLDGIRDYLALAG
;
A
#
# COMPACT_ATOMS: atom_id res chain seq x y z
N MET A 1 -41.71 21.50 -36.05
CA MET A 1 -40.38 21.59 -36.67
C MET A 1 -39.45 22.21 -35.64
N GLN A 2 -38.74 21.36 -34.90
CA GLN A 2 -37.28 21.22 -35.04
C GLN A 2 -36.60 22.31 -34.20
N SER A 3 -35.86 22.03 -33.15
CA SER A 3 -35.02 20.86 -32.87
C SER A 3 -34.69 20.85 -31.38
N LEU A 4 -34.89 19.68 -30.76
CA LEU A 4 -33.85 19.00 -29.98
C LEU A 4 -32.88 19.93 -29.26
N HIS A 5 -33.29 20.43 -28.10
CA HIS A 5 -32.31 20.67 -27.05
C HIS A 5 -31.91 19.29 -26.54
N SER A 6 -30.91 18.73 -27.25
CA SER A 6 -30.10 17.61 -26.80
C SER A 6 -29.57 17.98 -25.42
N GLY A 7 -30.28 17.53 -24.38
CA GLY A 7 -29.69 17.25 -23.09
C GLY A 7 -28.71 16.12 -23.33
N THR A 8 -27.51 16.49 -23.79
CA THR A 8 -26.33 15.65 -23.80
C THR A 8 -26.28 14.96 -22.46
N GLY A 9 -26.43 13.64 -22.49
CA GLY A 9 -26.14 12.79 -21.36
C GLY A 9 -24.76 13.20 -20.86
N SER A 10 -24.74 13.77 -19.66
CA SER A 10 -23.51 14.00 -18.92
C SER A 10 -22.94 12.61 -18.68
N TYR A 11 -22.07 12.18 -19.59
CA TYR A 11 -21.28 10.97 -19.43
C TYR A 11 -20.70 11.02 -18.03
N ALA A 12 -21.04 9.98 -17.27
CA ALA A 12 -20.62 9.77 -15.90
C ALA A 12 -19.17 10.21 -15.76
N GLN A 13 -18.96 11.27 -14.99
CA GLN A 13 -17.71 11.46 -14.31
C GLN A 13 -17.70 10.30 -13.31
N GLU A 14 -17.20 9.14 -13.74
CA GLU A 14 -16.73 8.11 -12.84
C GLU A 14 -15.61 8.78 -12.05
N GLU A 15 -16.01 9.48 -10.99
CA GLU A 15 -15.12 9.80 -9.90
C GLU A 15 -14.59 8.44 -9.48
N SER A 16 -13.34 8.13 -9.89
CA SER A 16 -12.65 6.92 -9.48
C SER A 16 -12.76 6.92 -7.97
N GLU A 17 -13.64 6.08 -7.43
CA GLU A 17 -13.80 5.93 -6.00
C GLU A 17 -12.41 5.50 -5.53
N PRO A 18 -11.66 6.39 -4.85
CA PRO A 18 -10.32 6.06 -4.43
C PRO A 18 -10.49 4.82 -3.57
N LEU A 19 -9.62 3.82 -3.71
CA LEU A 19 -9.68 2.61 -2.90
C LEU A 19 -9.43 3.00 -1.42
N ILE A 20 -10.48 3.47 -0.75
CA ILE A 20 -10.57 3.72 0.69
C ILE A 20 -10.93 2.38 1.34
N VAL A 21 -10.16 1.35 1.01
CA VAL A 21 -10.14 0.10 1.75
C VAL A 21 -8.78 0.05 2.45
N PRO A 22 -8.59 -0.77 3.50
CA PRO A 22 -7.35 -0.76 4.27
C PRO A 22 -6.24 -1.40 3.43
N LEU A 23 -5.75 -0.68 2.42
CA LEU A 23 -4.59 -0.95 1.58
C LEU A 23 -3.36 -0.21 2.12
N ALA A 24 -3.59 0.96 2.72
CA ALA A 24 -2.57 1.65 3.51
C ALA A 24 -2.05 0.75 4.64
N VAL A 25 -2.92 -0.05 5.26
CA VAL A 25 -2.55 -0.96 6.35
C VAL A 25 -1.64 -2.12 5.90
N PRO A 26 -1.96 -2.93 4.88
CA PRO A 26 -1.06 -3.98 4.37
C PRO A 26 0.17 -3.41 3.67
N PHE A 27 0.18 -2.16 3.24
CA PHE A 27 1.41 -1.54 2.75
C PHE A 27 2.33 -1.10 3.89
N ILE A 28 1.79 -0.45 4.93
CA ILE A 28 2.58 0.05 6.08
C ILE A 28 2.99 -1.08 7.02
N ALA A 29 2.10 -2.03 7.26
CA ALA A 29 2.25 -3.14 8.18
C ALA A 29 2.13 -4.47 7.43
N GLY A 30 2.79 -4.57 6.27
CA GLY A 30 2.69 -5.77 5.43
C GLY A 30 2.96 -7.04 6.21
N PRO A 31 2.23 -8.14 5.94
CA PRO A 31 2.35 -9.38 6.71
C PRO A 31 3.77 -9.93 6.74
N SER A 32 4.56 -9.71 5.68
CA SER A 32 6.00 -10.04 5.64
C SER A 32 6.81 -9.23 6.65
N ALA A 33 6.53 -7.94 6.80
CA ALA A 33 7.23 -7.09 7.75
C ALA A 33 6.91 -7.50 9.19
N ILE A 34 5.63 -7.80 9.49
CA ILE A 34 5.22 -8.32 10.81
C ILE A 34 5.87 -9.68 11.08
N ALA A 35 5.85 -10.60 10.12
CA ALA A 35 6.48 -11.91 10.26
C ALA A 35 8.00 -11.78 10.49
N MET A 36 8.67 -10.89 9.75
CA MET A 36 10.10 -10.65 9.89
C MET A 36 10.44 -10.03 11.24
N ILE A 37 9.66 -9.06 11.72
CA ILE A 37 9.84 -8.47 13.06
C ILE A 37 9.60 -9.50 14.16
N THR A 38 8.59 -10.36 14.04
CA THR A 38 8.33 -11.44 15.00
C THR A 38 9.48 -12.45 15.01
N LEU A 39 9.99 -12.83 13.83
CA LEU A 39 11.15 -13.71 13.71
C LEU A 39 12.41 -13.08 14.32
N LEU A 40 12.68 -11.82 14.01
CA LEU A 40 13.87 -11.10 14.46
C LEU A 40 13.82 -10.83 15.98
N SER A 41 12.64 -10.50 16.51
CA SER A 41 12.37 -10.37 17.94
C SER A 41 12.59 -11.68 18.69
N THR A 42 12.24 -12.82 18.07
CA THR A 42 12.46 -14.15 18.65
C THR A 42 13.93 -14.59 18.57
N ARG A 43 14.64 -14.24 17.49
CA ARG A 43 16.07 -14.57 17.27
C ARG A 43 17.02 -13.73 18.12
N TYR A 44 16.69 -12.47 18.39
CA TYR A 44 17.57 -11.52 19.07
C TYR A 44 16.92 -10.84 20.29
N PRO A 45 16.59 -11.60 21.35
CA PRO A 45 15.91 -11.06 22.54
C PRO A 45 16.76 -10.06 23.33
N ALA A 46 18.08 -10.00 23.12
CA ALA A 46 19.00 -9.07 23.76
C ALA A 46 19.08 -7.69 23.05
N HIS A 47 18.72 -7.61 21.77
CA HIS A 47 18.84 -6.39 20.95
C HIS A 47 17.50 -5.66 20.79
N ARG A 48 16.56 -5.84 21.73
CA ARG A 48 15.23 -5.19 21.69
C ARG A 48 15.32 -3.66 21.62
N LEU A 49 16.33 -3.08 22.25
CA LEU A 49 16.59 -1.64 22.20
C LEU A 49 17.00 -1.18 20.80
N GLU A 50 17.88 -1.92 20.12
CA GLU A 50 18.27 -1.59 18.73
C GLU A 50 17.11 -1.78 17.76
N LEU A 51 16.32 -2.84 17.91
CA LEU A 51 15.10 -3.05 17.12
C LEU A 51 14.07 -1.94 17.35
N GLY A 52 13.90 -1.49 18.60
CA GLY A 52 13.05 -0.36 18.95
C GLY A 52 13.54 0.97 18.38
N LEU A 53 14.86 1.22 18.41
CA LEU A 53 15.47 2.40 17.81
C LEU A 53 15.34 2.40 16.27
N ALA A 54 15.54 1.25 15.62
CA ALA A 54 15.34 1.11 14.18
C ALA A 54 13.87 1.37 13.78
N LEU A 55 12.91 0.80 14.53
CA LEU A 55 11.48 1.03 14.31
C LEU A 55 11.10 2.49 14.56
N GLY A 56 11.64 3.10 15.62
CA GLY A 56 11.49 4.53 15.91
C GLY A 56 12.06 5.41 14.80
N GLY A 57 13.22 5.03 14.24
CA GLY A 57 13.81 5.69 13.08
C GLY A 57 12.93 5.59 11.83
N ALA A 58 12.39 4.41 11.54
CA ALA A 58 11.45 4.21 10.43
C ALA A 58 10.18 5.04 10.59
N TRP A 59 9.65 5.15 11.81
CA TRP A 59 8.54 6.05 12.14
C TRP A 59 8.89 7.51 11.90
N LEU A 60 10.06 7.95 12.34
CA LEU A 60 10.52 9.33 12.17
C LEU A 60 10.69 9.70 10.69
N VAL A 61 11.25 8.78 9.89
CA VAL A 61 11.30 8.91 8.43
C VAL A 61 9.90 8.97 7.82
N SER A 62 8.98 8.13 8.28
CA SER A 62 7.59 8.12 7.79
C SER A 62 6.89 9.46 8.05
N VAL A 63 7.09 10.04 9.24
CA VAL A 63 6.58 11.37 9.58
C VAL A 63 7.19 12.46 8.69
N LEU A 64 8.51 12.41 8.42
CA LEU A 64 9.16 13.35 7.50
C LEU A 64 8.60 13.26 6.08
N VAL A 65 8.34 12.05 5.58
CA VAL A 65 7.72 11.82 4.27
C VAL A 65 6.29 12.39 4.24
N LEU A 66 5.51 12.20 5.31
CA LEU A 66 4.17 12.77 5.43
C LEU A 66 4.19 14.30 5.48
N LEU A 67 5.16 14.91 6.17
CA LEU A 67 5.36 16.36 6.15
C LEU A 67 5.70 16.86 4.73
N ALA A 68 6.44 16.08 3.96
CA ALA A 68 6.76 16.37 2.56
C ALA A 68 5.60 16.04 1.58
N SER A 69 4.44 15.60 2.07
CA SER A 69 3.29 15.23 1.23
C SER A 69 2.81 16.38 0.33
N GLU A 70 2.87 17.62 0.82
CA GLU A 70 2.53 18.80 0.01
C GLU A 70 3.46 18.96 -1.21
N ILE A 71 4.73 18.56 -1.08
CA ILE A 71 5.72 18.56 -2.18
C ILE A 71 5.37 17.46 -3.18
N PHE A 72 4.96 16.28 -2.71
CA PHE A 72 4.53 15.18 -3.57
C PHE A 72 3.35 15.56 -4.46
N GLN A 73 2.34 16.24 -3.91
CA GLN A 73 1.19 16.71 -4.68
C GLN A 73 1.60 17.68 -5.79
N ARG A 74 2.57 18.55 -5.50
CA ARG A 74 3.06 19.56 -6.44
C ARG A 74 3.98 18.97 -7.53
N LEU A 75 4.71 17.90 -7.20
CA LEU A 75 5.69 17.28 -8.10
C LEU A 75 5.06 16.27 -9.07
N LEU A 76 4.11 15.45 -8.60
CA LEU A 76 3.46 14.42 -9.41
C LEU A 76 2.23 14.94 -10.17
N GLY A 77 1.61 16.02 -9.66
CA GLY A 77 0.37 16.55 -10.20
C GLY A 77 -0.80 15.56 -10.11
N LYS A 78 -2.00 16.00 -10.53
CA LYS A 78 -3.24 15.23 -10.43
C LYS A 78 -3.19 13.88 -11.16
N ASN A 79 -2.66 13.84 -12.38
CA ASN A 79 -2.62 12.61 -13.19
C ASN A 79 -1.55 11.62 -12.69
N GLY A 80 -0.44 12.13 -12.13
CA GLY A 80 0.61 11.28 -11.56
C GLY A 80 0.14 10.61 -10.27
N LEU A 81 -0.63 11.32 -9.44
CA LEU A 81 -1.23 10.75 -8.23
C LEU A 81 -2.22 9.63 -8.58
N GLU A 82 -3.11 9.84 -9.55
CA GLU A 82 -4.06 8.84 -10.03
C GLU A 82 -3.36 7.58 -10.59
N ALA A 83 -2.26 7.77 -11.33
CA ALA A 83 -1.45 6.65 -11.83
C ALA A 83 -0.80 5.85 -10.69
N VAL A 84 -0.30 6.54 -9.65
CA VAL A 84 0.30 5.89 -8.46
C VAL A 84 -0.75 5.15 -7.65
N GLU A 85 -1.95 5.68 -7.49
CA GLU A 85 -3.06 5.00 -6.81
C GLU A 85 -3.43 3.69 -7.51
N ARG A 86 -3.55 3.71 -8.84
CA ARG A 86 -3.79 2.50 -9.63
C ARG A 86 -2.64 1.50 -9.52
N LEU A 87 -1.39 1.97 -9.61
CA LEU A 87 -0.21 1.13 -9.48
C LEU A 87 -0.12 0.46 -8.10
N MET A 88 -0.37 1.23 -7.04
CA MET A 88 -0.36 0.75 -5.67
C MET A 88 -1.38 -0.39 -5.48
N GLY A 89 -2.59 -0.21 -5.99
CA GLY A 89 -3.61 -1.26 -5.98
C GLY A 89 -3.17 -2.52 -6.73
N MET A 90 -2.66 -2.37 -7.95
CA MET A 90 -2.17 -3.50 -8.76
C MET A 90 -1.02 -4.27 -8.07
N LEU A 91 -0.06 -3.55 -7.48
CA LEU A 91 1.06 -4.15 -6.75
C LEU A 91 0.58 -4.89 -5.50
N LEU A 92 -0.36 -4.31 -4.74
CA LEU A 92 -0.92 -4.95 -3.55
C LEU A 92 -1.66 -6.24 -3.89
N THR A 93 -2.43 -6.27 -4.98
CA THR A 93 -3.08 -7.50 -5.45
C THR A 93 -2.06 -8.57 -5.85
N ALA A 94 -1.02 -8.20 -6.59
CA ALA A 94 0.03 -9.13 -6.99
C ALA A 94 0.81 -9.68 -5.79
N MET A 95 1.18 -8.82 -4.84
CA MET A 95 1.85 -9.21 -3.60
C MET A 95 0.99 -10.14 -2.74
N ALA A 96 -0.30 -9.84 -2.60
CA ALA A 96 -1.22 -10.70 -1.86
C ALA A 96 -1.29 -12.12 -2.46
N ALA A 97 -1.38 -12.22 -3.80
CA ALA A 97 -1.38 -13.50 -4.48
C ALA A 97 -0.05 -14.26 -4.30
N GLN A 98 1.09 -13.56 -4.42
CA GLN A 98 2.40 -14.19 -4.24
C GLN A 98 2.60 -14.70 -2.81
N MET A 99 2.25 -13.91 -1.80
CA MET A 99 2.35 -14.31 -0.40
C MET A 99 1.46 -15.51 -0.06
N LEU A 100 0.26 -15.58 -0.65
CA LEU A 100 -0.62 -16.74 -0.50
C LEU A 100 0.02 -18.00 -1.10
N LEU A 101 0.57 -17.90 -2.31
CA LEU A 101 1.24 -19.00 -3.00
C LEU A 101 2.49 -19.47 -2.24
N ASP A 102 3.31 -18.54 -1.75
CA ASP A 102 4.49 -18.83 -0.93
C ASP A 102 4.08 -19.58 0.35
N GLY A 103 3.02 -19.15 1.03
CA GLY A 103 2.49 -19.84 2.21
C GLY A 103 1.99 -21.26 1.91
N ILE A 104 1.28 -21.47 0.79
CA ILE A 104 0.84 -22.81 0.36
C ILE A 104 2.04 -23.70 0.03
N ARG A 105 3.03 -23.15 -0.68
CA ARG A 105 4.25 -23.87 -1.06
C ARG A 105 5.02 -24.35 0.17
N ASP A 106 5.22 -23.47 1.15
CA ASP A 106 5.91 -23.83 2.40
C ASP A 106 5.14 -24.90 3.18
N TYR A 107 3.81 -24.80 3.24
CA TYR A 107 2.96 -25.81 3.89
C TYR A 107 3.10 -27.20 3.22
N LEU A 108 3.06 -27.26 1.89
CA LEU A 108 3.23 -28.51 1.15
C LEU A 108 4.64 -29.10 1.30
N ALA A 109 5.67 -28.24 1.35
CA ALA A 109 7.05 -28.67 1.55
C ALA A 109 7.31 -29.23 2.96
N LEU A 110 6.56 -28.79 3.96
CA LEU A 110 6.62 -29.31 5.34
C LEU A 110 5.81 -30.61 5.53
N ALA A 111 4.85 -30.87 4.65
CA ALA A 111 3.95 -32.04 4.73
C ALA A 111 4.46 -33.28 3.97
N GLY A 112 5.53 -33.15 3.18
CA GLY A 112 6.21 -34.25 2.48
C GLY A 112 7.54 -34.58 3.12
#